data_AF-A0A1M6YF14-F1
#
_entry.id   AF-A0A1M6YF14-F1
#
_cell.length_a   1.000
_cell.length_b   1.000
_cell.length_c   1.000
_cell.angle_alpha   90.00
_cell.angle_beta   90.00
_cell.angle_gamma   90.00
#
_symmetry.space_group_name_H-M   'P 1'
#
loop_
_entity.id
_entity.type
_entity.pdbx_description
1 polymer ?
#
loop_
_entity_poly.entity_id
_entity_poly.type
_entity_poly.pdbx_seq_one_letter_code
_entity_poly.pdbx_strand_id
1 'polypeptide(L)'
;MVLITTEKGIAKMDEKRTVDELKHRVQCFCEERDWDQFHNPKDLAIGISTEANELLDIFRFKSEEQMMQIFLDNQKREHVEEEIADTLFFILRFAQMNHIDLAKAIDDKIEKNSKKYPVEKVKGKNLKYNEI
;
A
#
# COMPACT_ATOMS: atom_id res chain seq x y z
N MET A 1 -2.53 17.10 -12.26
CA MET A 1 -2.04 17.44 -10.90
C MET A 1 -3.15 18.22 -10.20
N VAL A 2 -4.11 17.52 -9.62
CA VAL A 2 -5.12 18.17 -8.78
C VAL A 2 -4.44 18.46 -7.45
N LEU A 3 -3.95 19.69 -7.32
CA LEU A 3 -3.60 20.24 -6.03
C LEU A 3 -4.90 20.35 -5.23
N ILE A 4 -5.15 19.41 -4.33
CA ILE A 4 -6.11 19.63 -3.24
C ILE A 4 -5.48 20.67 -2.31
N THR A 5 -5.53 21.92 -2.74
CA THR A 5 -5.22 23.10 -1.94
C THR A 5 -6.47 23.42 -1.16
N THR A 6 -6.64 22.76 -0.02
CA THR A 6 -7.44 23.34 1.06
C THR A 6 -6.46 24.03 2.00
N GLU A 7 -6.80 25.26 2.42
CA GLU A 7 -6.00 26.14 3.30
C GLU A 7 -5.79 25.59 4.73
N LYS A 8 -5.87 24.27 4.92
CA LYS A 8 -5.45 23.59 6.15
C LYS A 8 -4.07 23.01 5.88
N GLY A 9 -3.07 23.50 6.62
CA GLY A 9 -1.67 23.04 6.50
C GLY A 9 -1.59 21.53 6.37
N ILE A 10 -0.66 21.05 5.53
CA ILE A 10 -0.42 19.65 5.18
C ILE A 10 -0.77 18.78 6.39
N ALA A 11 -1.89 18.05 6.30
CA ALA A 11 -2.30 17.17 7.39
C ALA A 11 -1.11 16.26 7.70
N LYS A 12 -0.68 16.21 8.97
CA LYS A 12 0.39 15.32 9.41
C LYS A 12 0.00 13.89 9.06
N MET A 13 0.64 13.31 8.04
CA MET A 13 0.38 11.96 7.56
C MET A 13 1.21 10.97 8.38
N ASP A 14 0.53 10.04 9.03
CA ASP A 14 1.09 8.84 9.67
C ASP A 14 2.24 9.03 10.69
N GLU A 15 2.45 10.25 11.20
CA GLU A 15 3.54 10.56 12.16
C GLU A 15 3.42 9.86 13.52
N LYS A 16 2.27 9.23 13.80
CA LYS A 16 1.92 8.74 15.14
C LYS A 16 2.20 7.26 15.36
N ARG A 17 2.38 6.47 14.30
CA ARG A 17 2.56 5.01 14.41
C ARG A 17 3.66 4.52 13.49
N THR A 18 4.51 3.67 14.03
CA THR A 18 5.53 2.94 13.29
C THR A 18 4.94 1.71 12.61
N VAL A 19 5.66 1.18 11.61
CA VAL A 19 5.32 -0.09 10.97
C VAL A 19 5.31 -1.24 11.98
N ASP A 20 6.18 -1.19 12.99
CA ASP A 20 6.24 -2.23 14.02
C ASP A 20 5.00 -2.24 14.91
N GLU A 21 4.54 -1.08 15.34
CA GLU A 21 3.28 -0.95 16.09
C GLU A 21 2.07 -1.42 15.28
N LEU A 22 2.07 -1.21 13.96
CA LEU A 22 1.01 -1.73 13.08
C LEU A 22 1.06 -3.25 12.95
N LYS A 23 2.23 -3.85 12.74
CA LYS A 23 2.40 -5.32 12.75
C LYS A 23 1.92 -5.92 14.07
N HIS A 24 2.25 -5.31 15.21
CA HIS A 24 1.84 -5.80 16.52
C HIS A 24 0.32 -5.73 16.72
N ARG A 25 -0.34 -4.65 16.28
CA ARG A 25 -1.81 -4.56 16.32
C ARG A 25 -2.48 -5.65 15.50
N VAL A 26 -1.98 -5.91 14.29
CA VAL A 26 -2.49 -6.98 13.42
C VAL A 26 -2.25 -8.35 14.07
N GLN A 27 -1.09 -8.55 14.67
CA GLN A 27 -0.77 -9.78 15.40
C GLN A 27 -1.77 -10.05 16.52
N CYS A 28 -1.98 -9.10 17.44
CA CYS A 28 -2.92 -9.28 18.54
C CYS A 28 -4.33 -9.57 18.05
N PHE A 29 -4.79 -8.86 17.01
CA PHE A 29 -6.10 -9.08 16.41
C PHE A 29 -6.28 -10.52 15.87
N CYS A 30 -5.26 -11.07 15.20
CA CYS A 30 -5.28 -12.43 14.69
C CYS A 30 -5.18 -13.49 15.80
N GLU A 31 -4.31 -13.28 16.79
CA GLU A 31 -4.08 -14.21 17.90
C GLU A 31 -5.34 -14.34 18.78
N GLU A 32 -6.05 -13.24 19.05
CA GLU A 32 -7.35 -13.25 19.75
C GLU A 32 -8.40 -14.14 19.08
N ARG A 33 -8.24 -14.44 17.79
CA ARG A 33 -9.16 -15.24 16.97
C ARG A 33 -8.60 -16.61 16.61
N ASP A 34 -7.43 -16.97 17.14
CA ASP A 34 -6.73 -18.23 16.83
C ASP A 34 -6.46 -18.40 15.32
N TRP A 35 -6.20 -17.29 14.61
CA TRP A 35 -6.05 -17.31 13.14
C TRP A 35 -4.65 -17.71 12.66
N ASP A 36 -3.68 -17.82 13.56
CA ASP A 36 -2.31 -18.25 13.28
C ASP A 36 -2.28 -19.56 12.47
N GLN A 37 -3.18 -20.50 12.77
CA GLN A 37 -3.29 -21.79 12.10
C GLN A 37 -3.68 -21.70 10.60
N PHE A 38 -4.31 -20.60 10.17
CA PHE A 38 -4.72 -20.38 8.77
C PHE A 38 -3.74 -19.48 8.00
N HIS A 39 -2.84 -18.79 8.70
CA HIS A 39 -1.98 -17.74 8.16
C HIS A 39 -0.58 -18.25 7.77
N ASN A 40 -0.51 -19.32 6.98
CA ASN A 40 0.75 -19.73 6.36
C ASN A 40 1.14 -18.80 5.20
N PRO A 41 2.41 -18.81 4.73
CA PRO A 41 2.88 -17.86 3.72
C PRO A 41 2.10 -17.91 2.41
N LYS A 42 1.67 -19.09 1.97
CA LYS A 42 0.91 -19.25 0.72
C LYS A 42 -0.46 -18.59 0.85
N ASP A 43 -1.17 -18.84 1.94
CA ASP A 43 -2.53 -18.28 2.14
C ASP A 43 -2.49 -16.77 2.41
N LEU A 44 -1.48 -16.26 3.12
CA LEU A 44 -1.29 -14.82 3.28
C LEU A 44 -0.94 -14.12 1.94
N ALA A 45 -0.12 -14.75 1.09
CA ALA A 45 0.18 -14.21 -0.24
C ALA A 45 -1.06 -14.18 -1.15
N ILE A 46 -1.94 -15.19 -1.04
CA ILE A 46 -3.24 -15.18 -1.71
C ILE A 46 -4.06 -13.99 -1.22
N GLY A 47 -4.16 -13.78 0.10
CA GLY A 47 -4.84 -12.61 0.68
C GLY A 47 -4.33 -11.29 0.10
N ILE A 48 -3.02 -11.05 0.10
CA ILE A 48 -2.42 -9.84 -0.53
C ILE A 48 -2.90 -9.66 -1.98
N SER A 49 -2.88 -10.74 -2.77
CA SER A 49 -3.29 -10.67 -4.17
C SER A 49 -4.80 -10.45 -4.34
N THR A 50 -5.63 -10.99 -3.45
CA THR A 50 -7.07 -10.83 -3.49
C THR A 50 -7.44 -9.38 -3.21
N GLU A 51 -7.00 -8.81 -2.09
CA GLU A 51 -7.36 -7.43 -1.72
C GLU A 51 -6.78 -6.39 -2.71
N ALA A 52 -5.58 -6.65 -3.23
CA ALA A 52 -5.02 -5.79 -4.28
C ALA A 52 -5.86 -5.81 -5.58
N ASN A 53 -6.56 -6.92 -5.86
CA ASN A 53 -7.47 -7.02 -7.00
C ASN A 53 -8.84 -6.38 -6.69
N GLU A 54 -9.29 -6.37 -5.45
CA GLU A 54 -10.50 -5.62 -5.03
C GLU A 54 -10.27 -4.11 -5.22
N LEU A 55 -9.10 -3.60 -4.78
CA LEU A 55 -8.67 -2.23 -5.08
C LEU A 55 -8.66 -1.95 -6.59
N LEU A 56 -8.15 -2.88 -7.39
CA LEU A 56 -8.12 -2.73 -8.84
C LEU A 56 -9.52 -2.68 -9.46
N ASP A 57 -10.48 -3.42 -8.92
CA ASP A 57 -11.85 -3.47 -9.45
C ASP A 57 -12.56 -2.10 -9.34
N ILE A 58 -12.27 -1.34 -8.29
CA ILE A 58 -12.79 0.04 -8.10
C ILE A 58 -12.47 0.93 -9.32
N PHE A 59 -11.25 0.79 -9.87
CA PHE A 59 -10.76 1.60 -10.99
C PHE A 59 -10.98 0.95 -12.35
N ARG A 60 -11.42 -0.30 -12.38
CA ARG A 60 -11.64 -1.03 -13.63
C ARG A 60 -12.74 -0.34 -14.46
N PHE A 61 -12.43 -0.15 -15.75
CA PHE A 61 -13.29 0.53 -16.73
C PHE A 61 -13.67 1.99 -16.42
N LYS A 62 -12.93 2.68 -15.54
CA LYS A 62 -13.15 4.10 -15.24
C LYS A 62 -12.34 5.00 -16.16
N SER A 63 -12.94 6.10 -16.62
CA SER A 63 -12.21 7.20 -17.28
C SER A 63 -11.43 8.03 -16.26
N GLU A 64 -10.51 8.88 -16.72
CA GLU A 64 -9.77 9.81 -15.85
C GLU A 64 -10.71 10.72 -15.04
N GLU A 65 -11.76 11.23 -15.67
CA GLU A 65 -12.78 12.05 -14.99
C GLU A 65 -13.50 11.25 -13.90
N GLN A 66 -13.93 10.03 -14.19
CA GLN A 66 -14.60 9.16 -13.21
C GLN A 66 -13.67 8.80 -12.04
N MET A 67 -12.38 8.56 -12.31
CA MET A 67 -11.39 8.31 -11.27
C MET A 67 -11.21 9.50 -10.33
N MET A 68 -11.25 10.74 -10.85
CA MET A 68 -11.22 11.92 -10.00
C MET A 68 -12.47 12.05 -9.12
N GLN A 69 -13.65 11.70 -9.67
CA GLN A 69 -14.90 11.75 -8.91
C GLN A 69 -14.96 10.73 -7.76
N ILE A 70 -14.25 9.60 -7.86
CA ILE A 70 -14.17 8.62 -6.77
C ILE A 70 -13.65 9.27 -5.48
N PHE A 71 -12.63 10.12 -5.56
CA PHE A 71 -12.03 10.76 -4.39
C PHE A 71 -12.82 11.97 -3.85
N LEU A 72 -13.82 12.45 -4.60
CA LEU A 72 -14.73 13.52 -4.19
C LEU A 72 -16.00 12.98 -3.52
N ASP A 73 -16.32 11.71 -3.75
CA ASP A 73 -17.43 10.98 -3.15
C ASP A 73 -16.94 10.28 -1.87
N ASN A 74 -17.54 10.62 -0.72
CA ASN A 74 -17.09 10.08 0.57
C ASN A 74 -17.19 8.55 0.64
N GLN A 75 -18.25 7.94 0.09
CA GLN A 75 -18.45 6.50 0.17
C GLN A 75 -17.48 5.76 -0.74
N LYS A 76 -17.26 6.28 -1.96
CA LYS A 76 -16.29 5.66 -2.88
C LYS A 76 -14.85 5.82 -2.38
N ARG A 77 -14.54 6.96 -1.75
CA ARG A 77 -13.25 7.19 -1.11
C ARG A 77 -13.04 6.23 0.06
N GLU A 78 -14.03 6.07 0.93
CA GLU A 78 -13.98 5.13 2.05
C GLU A 78 -13.70 3.71 1.54
N HIS A 79 -14.38 3.27 0.49
CA HIS A 79 -14.14 1.96 -0.11
C HIS A 79 -12.71 1.80 -0.64
N VAL A 80 -12.11 2.84 -1.26
CA VAL A 80 -10.68 2.81 -1.62
C VAL A 80 -9.77 2.69 -0.40
N GLU A 81 -10.11 3.39 0.69
CA GLU A 81 -9.36 3.34 1.95
C GLU A 81 -9.45 1.94 2.61
N GLU A 82 -10.60 1.27 2.53
CA GLU A 82 -10.82 -0.12 2.98
C GLU A 82 -9.91 -1.09 2.22
N GLU A 83 -9.95 -1.11 0.88
CA GLU A 83 -9.16 -2.08 0.10
C GLU A 83 -7.64 -1.88 0.24
N ILE A 84 -7.20 -0.63 0.42
CA ILE A 84 -5.80 -0.32 0.75
C ILE A 84 -5.46 -0.87 2.15
N ALA A 85 -6.35 -0.68 3.12
CA ALA A 85 -6.14 -1.16 4.49
C ALA A 85 -6.10 -2.69 4.55
N ASP A 86 -6.95 -3.39 3.81
CA ASP A 86 -7.00 -4.85 3.77
C ASP A 86 -5.76 -5.43 3.08
N THR A 87 -5.33 -4.83 1.96
CA THR A 87 -4.05 -5.18 1.33
C THR A 87 -2.89 -4.99 2.32
N LEU A 88 -2.85 -3.86 3.04
CA LEU A 88 -1.82 -3.58 4.03
C LEU A 88 -1.88 -4.55 5.22
N PHE A 89 -3.07 -4.93 5.68
CA PHE A 89 -3.28 -5.90 6.76
C PHE A 89 -2.57 -7.21 6.44
N PHE A 90 -2.79 -7.77 5.24
CA PHE A 90 -2.13 -9.00 4.82
C PHE A 90 -0.62 -8.84 4.66
N ILE A 91 -0.12 -7.70 4.16
CA ILE A 91 1.33 -7.43 4.07
C ILE A 91 1.97 -7.40 5.47
N LEU A 92 1.35 -6.68 6.41
CA LEU A 92 1.83 -6.58 7.79
C LEU A 92 1.83 -7.95 8.46
N ARG A 93 0.74 -8.71 8.31
CA ARG A 93 0.64 -10.06 8.88
C ARG A 93 1.65 -11.02 8.25
N PHE A 94 1.82 -10.99 6.93
CA PHE A 94 2.83 -11.76 6.22
C PHE A 94 4.23 -11.45 6.76
N ALA A 95 4.57 -10.18 6.87
CA ALA A 95 5.88 -9.78 7.39
C ALA A 95 6.09 -10.22 8.84
N GLN A 96 5.07 -10.06 9.69
CA GLN A 96 5.14 -10.46 11.09
C GLN A 96 5.33 -11.97 11.26
N MET A 97 4.55 -12.79 10.56
CA MET A 97 4.64 -14.25 10.61
C MET A 97 5.95 -14.82 10.05
N ASN A 98 6.61 -14.07 9.16
CA ASN A 98 7.82 -14.52 8.44
C ASN A 98 9.09 -13.75 8.83
N HIS A 99 9.04 -12.99 9.94
CA HIS A 99 10.19 -12.22 10.46
C HIS A 99 10.83 -11.26 9.44
N ILE A 100 9.99 -10.59 8.64
CA ILE A 100 10.43 -9.62 7.63
C ILE A 100 10.43 -8.22 8.24
N ASP A 101 11.58 -7.56 8.19
CA ASP A 101 11.70 -6.12 8.44
C ASP A 101 11.27 -5.34 7.20
N LEU A 102 10.03 -4.86 7.19
CA LEU A 102 9.46 -4.08 6.09
C LEU A 102 10.16 -2.74 5.88
N ALA A 103 10.61 -2.08 6.95
CA ALA A 103 11.29 -0.79 6.85
C ALA A 103 12.65 -0.97 6.15
N LYS A 104 13.42 -1.96 6.58
CA LYS A 104 14.66 -2.31 5.89
C LYS A 104 14.41 -2.76 4.44
N ALA A 105 13.37 -3.58 4.20
CA ALA A 105 13.07 -4.09 2.87
C ALA A 105 12.75 -2.97 1.87
N ILE A 106 12.02 -1.93 2.30
CA ILE A 106 11.72 -0.79 1.44
C ILE A 106 12.94 0.09 1.20
N ASP A 107 13.78 0.32 2.22
CA ASP A 107 15.04 1.08 2.07
C ASP A 107 15.98 0.41 1.05
N ASP A 108 16.20 -0.90 1.20
CA ASP A 108 17.00 -1.69 0.26
C ASP A 108 16.43 -1.63 -1.17
N LYS A 109 15.09 -1.65 -1.30
CA LYS A 109 14.41 -1.59 -2.59
C LYS A 109 14.55 -0.22 -3.24
N ILE A 110 14.46 0.86 -2.46
CA ILE A 110 14.66 2.23 -2.94
C ILE A 110 16.10 2.39 -3.44
N GLU A 111 17.10 1.95 -2.67
CA GLU A 111 18.51 2.06 -3.09
C GLU A 111 18.77 1.31 -4.42
N LYS A 112 18.24 0.10 -4.55
CA LYS A 112 18.30 -0.68 -5.80
C LYS A 112 17.61 0.05 -6.96
N ASN A 113 16.44 0.64 -6.70
CA ASN A 113 15.70 1.39 -7.72
C ASN A 113 16.43 2.67 -8.13
N SER A 114 17.07 3.40 -7.21
CA SER A 114 17.85 4.60 -7.52
C SER A 114 19.02 4.30 -8.46
N LYS A 115 19.69 3.15 -8.28
CA LYS A 115 20.73 2.68 -9.21
C LYS A 115 20.16 2.29 -10.58
N LYS A 116 18.97 1.68 -10.59
CA LYS A 116 18.29 1.21 -11.81
C LYS A 116 17.64 2.35 -12.61
N TYR A 117 17.26 3.44 -11.96
CA TYR A 117 16.56 4.59 -12.53
C TYR A 117 17.22 5.92 -12.10
N PRO A 118 18.41 6.25 -12.62
CA PRO A 118 19.11 7.48 -12.23
C PRO A 118 18.35 8.75 -12.62
N VAL A 119 18.30 9.73 -11.72
CA VAL A 119 17.47 10.96 -11.84
C VAL A 119 17.70 11.69 -13.16
N GLU A 120 18.97 11.88 -13.52
CA GLU A 120 19.40 12.57 -14.73
C GLU A 120 18.89 11.93 -16.02
N LYS A 121 18.56 10.64 -15.98
CA LYS A 121 18.07 9.91 -17.15
C LYS A 121 16.54 9.86 -17.20
N VAL A 122 15.87 9.72 -16.06
CA VAL A 122 14.44 9.38 -15.99
C VAL A 122 13.52 10.51 -15.51
N LYS A 123 14.05 11.62 -14.99
CA LYS A 123 13.20 12.69 -14.44
C LYS A 123 12.22 13.21 -15.49
N GLY A 124 10.92 13.12 -15.17
CA GLY A 124 9.82 13.56 -16.05
C GLY A 124 9.54 12.64 -17.23
N LYS A 125 10.13 11.43 -17.27
CA LYS A 125 9.95 10.47 -18.36
C LYS A 125 9.34 9.17 -17.84
N ASN A 126 8.46 8.55 -18.64
CA ASN A 126 7.91 7.22 -18.37
C ASN A 126 8.71 6.17 -19.15
N LEU A 127 9.92 5.87 -18.67
CA LEU A 127 10.84 4.91 -19.30
C LEU A 127 11.03 3.68 -18.41
N LYS A 128 11.04 2.50 -19.02
CA LYS A 128 11.52 1.28 -18.37
C LYS A 128 13.05 1.29 -18.35
N TYR A 129 13.64 0.52 -17.44
CA TYR A 129 15.10 0.50 -17.26
C TYR A 129 15.90 0.06 -18.50
N ASN A 130 15.27 -0.68 -19.41
CA ASN A 130 15.83 -1.10 -20.69
C ASN A 130 15.60 -0.06 -21.80
N GLU A 131 14.99 1.08 -21.49
CA GLU A 131 14.71 2.22 -22.38
C GLU A 131 15.45 3.49 -21.93
N ILE A 132 16.32 3.38 -20.91
CA ILE A 132 17.12 4.46 -20.28
C ILE A 132 18.41 4.75 -21.04
#